data_AF-A0A961GKW4-F1
#
_entry.id   AF-A0A961GKW4-F1
#
_cell.length_a   1.000
_cell.length_b   1.000
_cell.length_c   1.000
_cell.angle_alpha   90.00
_cell.angle_beta   90.00
_cell.angle_gamma   90.00
#
_symmetry.space_group_name_H-M   'P 1'
#
loop_
_entity.id
_entity.type
_entity.pdbx_description
1 polymer ?
#
loop_
_entity_poly.entity_id
_entity_poly.type
_entity_poly.pdbx_seq_one_letter_code
_entity_poly.pdbx_strand_id
1 'polypeptide(L)'
;DIVKAAKTSHGTFYLYFSNKEALFAALVADVADEMADLAASLEPITADAAGREALRAWLSRFSELYERYGPILRTWTEAEIDQSELGRMGTDLLGELAVALAAQLPAPKRAKARDRIDNDVAALALVAMIERFNYFVLSGQVGADRDAMLDTLADSVHDAVFGAAAEHRPRVS
;
A
#
# COMPACT_ATOMS: atom_id res chain seq x y z
N ASP A 1 5.24 36.21 -20.58
CA ASP A 1 4.30 35.31 -21.27
C ASP A 1 4.10 34.04 -20.43
N ILE A 2 3.34 34.16 -19.33
CA ILE A 2 3.11 33.09 -18.33
C ILE A 2 1.77 32.36 -18.59
N VAL A 3 1.14 32.59 -19.74
CA VAL A 3 -0.15 31.96 -20.10
C VAL A 3 0.04 30.73 -21.02
N LYS A 4 1.29 30.35 -21.34
CA LYS A 4 1.59 29.35 -22.37
C LYS A 4 2.17 28.01 -21.89
N ALA A 5 2.47 27.81 -20.60
CA ALA A 5 3.21 26.62 -20.16
C ALA A 5 2.45 25.58 -19.31
N ALA A 6 1.34 25.93 -18.64
CA ALA A 6 0.52 24.91 -17.97
C ALA A 6 -0.84 25.51 -17.58
N LYS A 7 -1.86 25.32 -18.43
CA LYS A 7 -3.26 25.57 -18.09
C LYS A 7 -3.97 24.26 -17.76
N THR A 8 -3.53 23.57 -16.72
CA THR A 8 -4.36 22.55 -16.06
C THR A 8 -4.59 22.96 -14.62
N SER A 9 -5.15 24.15 -14.45
CA SER A 9 -5.82 24.54 -13.20
C SER A 9 -6.96 23.56 -12.93
N HIS A 10 -7.20 23.23 -11.66
CA HIS A 10 -8.27 22.42 -11.03
C HIS A 10 -9.65 22.30 -11.73
N GLY A 11 -9.99 23.13 -12.72
CA GLY A 11 -11.22 23.09 -13.51
C GLY A 11 -11.33 21.95 -14.53
N THR A 12 -10.24 21.24 -14.89
CA THR A 12 -10.34 20.15 -15.89
C THR A 12 -11.02 18.89 -15.33
N PHE A 13 -11.04 18.71 -14.01
CA PHE A 13 -11.74 17.58 -13.39
C PHE A 13 -13.26 17.80 -13.32
N TYR A 14 -13.74 19.05 -13.36
CA TYR A 14 -15.11 19.41 -12.95
C TYR A 14 -16.09 19.86 -14.07
N LEU A 15 -15.78 19.79 -15.36
CA LEU A 15 -16.57 20.48 -16.40
C LEU A 15 -17.92 19.88 -16.91
N TYR A 16 -18.32 18.66 -16.57
CA TYR A 16 -19.65 18.08 -16.94
C TYR A 16 -20.31 17.23 -15.82
N PHE A 17 -21.07 17.80 -14.86
CA PHE A 17 -21.73 17.03 -13.78
C PHE A 17 -23.25 16.99 -13.95
N SER A 18 -23.71 15.97 -14.67
CA SER A 18 -24.73 15.02 -14.18
C SER A 18 -24.21 13.56 -14.26
N ASN A 19 -22.96 13.37 -14.70
CA ASN A 19 -22.33 12.09 -15.06
C ASN A 19 -20.98 11.86 -14.35
N LYS A 20 -20.48 12.81 -13.55
CA LYS A 20 -19.12 12.71 -13.01
C LYS A 20 -19.01 12.04 -11.64
N GLU A 21 -20.10 11.96 -10.88
CA GLU A 21 -20.18 11.07 -9.71
C GLU A 21 -20.15 9.60 -10.17
N ALA A 22 -20.88 9.27 -11.23
CA ALA A 22 -20.84 7.96 -11.86
C ALA A 22 -19.46 7.62 -12.45
N LEU A 23 -18.82 8.56 -13.14
CA LEU A 23 -17.44 8.38 -13.63
C LEU A 23 -16.45 8.16 -12.48
N PHE A 24 -16.57 8.95 -11.41
CA PHE A 24 -15.72 8.80 -10.24
C PHE A 24 -15.94 7.44 -9.57
N ALA A 25 -17.21 7.03 -9.37
CA ALA A 25 -17.55 5.72 -8.83
C ALA A 25 -16.99 4.57 -9.68
N ALA A 26 -17.05 4.69 -11.02
CA ALA A 26 -16.45 3.71 -11.93
C ALA A 26 -14.92 3.64 -11.77
N LEU A 27 -14.23 4.79 -11.71
CA LEU A 27 -12.78 4.81 -11.50
C LEU A 27 -12.38 4.23 -10.13
N VAL A 28 -13.16 4.48 -9.08
CA VAL A 28 -12.92 3.87 -7.76
C VAL A 28 -13.12 2.35 -7.80
N ALA A 29 -14.15 1.87 -8.51
CA ALA A 29 -14.34 0.44 -8.71
C ALA A 29 -13.17 -0.20 -9.46
N ASP A 30 -12.68 0.44 -10.54
CA ASP A 30 -11.51 -0.03 -11.28
C ASP A 30 -10.25 -0.10 -10.39
N VAL A 31 -10.03 0.90 -9.52
CA VAL A 31 -8.92 0.90 -8.55
C VAL A 31 -9.06 -0.25 -7.56
N ALA A 32 -10.27 -0.46 -7.05
CA ALA A 32 -10.54 -1.53 -6.08
C ALA A 32 -10.28 -2.91 -6.71
N ASP A 33 -10.76 -3.14 -7.94
CA ASP A 33 -10.54 -4.39 -8.66
C ASP A 33 -9.03 -4.65 -8.92
N GLU A 34 -8.28 -3.64 -9.41
CA GLU A 34 -6.84 -3.81 -9.64
C GLU A 34 -6.03 -4.02 -8.34
N MET A 35 -6.42 -3.37 -7.24
CA MET A 35 -5.79 -3.56 -5.94
C MET A 35 -6.12 -4.93 -5.33
N ALA A 36 -7.35 -5.42 -5.52
CA ALA A 36 -7.74 -6.77 -5.12
C ALA A 36 -6.97 -7.84 -5.93
N ASP A 37 -6.84 -7.66 -7.24
CA ASP A 37 -6.02 -8.52 -8.10
C ASP A 37 -4.54 -8.50 -7.69
N LEU A 38 -4.01 -7.32 -7.36
CA LEU A 38 -2.66 -7.20 -6.82
C LEU A 38 -2.51 -7.98 -5.51
N ALA A 39 -3.43 -7.81 -4.57
CA ALA A 39 -3.44 -8.50 -3.28
C ALA A 39 -3.47 -10.03 -3.48
N ALA A 40 -4.32 -10.52 -4.39
CA ALA A 40 -4.44 -11.93 -4.73
C ALA A 40 -3.19 -12.49 -5.43
N SER A 41 -2.42 -11.64 -6.12
CA SER A 41 -1.18 -12.03 -6.80
C SER A 41 0.05 -12.12 -5.87
N LEU A 42 -0.09 -11.79 -4.59
CA LEU A 42 1.00 -11.93 -3.62
C LEU A 42 1.23 -13.42 -3.32
N GLU A 43 2.30 -13.96 -3.89
CA GLU A 43 2.75 -15.33 -3.65
C GLU A 43 3.38 -15.47 -2.24
N PRO A 44 3.49 -16.71 -1.71
CA PRO A 44 4.19 -16.96 -0.45
C PRO A 44 5.61 -16.41 -0.44
N ILE A 45 5.87 -15.52 0.53
CA ILE A 45 7.18 -14.91 0.72
C ILE A 45 8.10 -15.96 1.35
N THR A 46 9.24 -16.25 0.71
CA THR A 46 10.26 -17.16 1.26
C THR A 46 11.38 -16.38 1.97
N ALA A 47 12.04 -17.02 2.93
CA ALA A 47 13.09 -16.40 3.74
C ALA A 47 14.43 -16.19 2.99
N ASP A 48 14.51 -16.57 1.72
CA ASP A 48 15.70 -16.46 0.89
C ASP A 48 15.67 -15.21 0.00
N ALA A 49 16.76 -15.01 -0.76
CA ALA A 49 16.88 -13.89 -1.69
C ALA A 49 15.80 -13.89 -2.78
N ALA A 50 15.29 -15.07 -3.17
CA ALA A 50 14.22 -15.17 -4.16
C ALA A 50 12.90 -14.61 -3.62
N GLY A 51 12.57 -14.90 -2.35
CA GLY A 51 11.38 -14.36 -1.69
C GLY A 51 11.43 -12.84 -1.51
N ARG A 52 12.62 -12.31 -1.16
CA ARG A 52 12.85 -10.86 -1.14
C ARG A 52 12.63 -10.23 -2.51
N GLU A 53 13.18 -10.82 -3.57
CA GLU A 53 13.05 -10.29 -4.93
C GLU A 53 11.61 -10.34 -5.44
N ALA A 54 10.89 -11.43 -5.16
CA ALA A 54 9.47 -11.55 -5.47
C ALA A 54 8.63 -10.48 -4.76
N LEU A 55 8.92 -10.23 -3.48
CA LEU A 55 8.30 -9.15 -2.72
C LEU A 55 8.60 -7.77 -3.32
N ARG A 56 9.86 -7.50 -3.70
CA ARG A 56 10.25 -6.24 -4.35
C ARG A 56 9.50 -6.04 -5.68
N ALA A 57 9.35 -7.09 -6.47
CA ALA A 57 8.59 -7.04 -7.72
C ALA A 57 7.11 -6.76 -7.48
N TRP A 58 6.51 -7.38 -6.46
CA TRP A 58 5.13 -7.09 -6.04
C TRP A 58 4.96 -5.64 -5.58
N LEU A 59 5.91 -5.12 -4.78
CA LEU A 59 5.92 -3.71 -4.35
C LEU A 59 6.07 -2.74 -5.53
N SER A 60 6.80 -3.11 -6.58
CA SER A 60 6.85 -2.30 -7.82
C SER A 60 5.47 -2.22 -8.46
N ARG A 61 4.75 -3.35 -8.56
CA ARG A 61 3.39 -3.36 -9.11
C ARG A 61 2.41 -2.54 -8.25
N PHE A 62 2.54 -2.60 -6.92
CA PHE A 62 1.81 -1.71 -6.01
C PHE A 62 2.10 -0.24 -6.31
N SER A 63 3.37 0.12 -6.42
CA SER A 63 3.79 1.51 -6.67
C SER A 63 3.35 2.00 -8.05
N GLU A 64 3.36 1.15 -9.08
CA GLU A 64 2.82 1.45 -10.43
C GLU A 64 1.31 1.71 -10.41
N LEU A 65 0.55 0.90 -9.66
CA LEU A 65 -0.89 1.15 -9.46
C LEU A 65 -1.11 2.46 -8.70
N TYR A 66 -0.29 2.71 -7.67
CA TYR A 66 -0.39 3.93 -6.88
C TYR A 66 -0.09 5.18 -7.72
N GLU A 67 0.90 5.11 -8.61
CA GLU A 67 1.22 6.18 -9.55
C GLU A 67 0.09 6.41 -10.57
N ARG A 68 -0.41 5.34 -11.19
CA ARG A 68 -1.49 5.39 -12.18
C ARG A 68 -2.75 6.05 -11.62
N TYR A 69 -3.10 5.73 -10.38
CA TYR A 69 -4.29 6.22 -9.70
C TYR A 69 -4.02 7.34 -8.69
N GLY A 70 -2.81 7.92 -8.72
CA GLY A 70 -2.32 8.87 -7.72
C GLY A 70 -3.29 10.00 -7.33
N PRO A 71 -3.96 10.68 -8.28
CA PRO A 71 -4.94 11.70 -7.94
C PRO A 71 -6.13 11.19 -7.11
N ILE A 72 -6.61 9.97 -7.38
CA ILE A 72 -7.75 9.34 -6.68
C ILE A 72 -7.29 8.90 -5.29
N LEU A 73 -6.18 8.16 -5.22
CA LEU A 73 -5.64 7.65 -3.95
C LEU A 73 -5.28 8.79 -2.99
N ARG A 74 -4.64 9.85 -3.50
CA ARG A 74 -4.36 11.05 -2.71
C ARG A 74 -5.64 11.69 -2.16
N THR A 75 -6.70 11.72 -2.96
CA THR A 75 -8.00 12.25 -2.51
C THR A 75 -8.56 11.40 -1.37
N TRP A 76 -8.41 10.07 -1.41
CA TRP A 76 -8.79 9.19 -0.29
C TRP A 76 -7.97 9.48 0.96
N THR A 77 -6.63 9.49 0.85
CA THR A 77 -5.72 9.76 1.98
C THR A 77 -5.99 11.12 2.62
N GLU A 78 -6.29 12.15 1.82
CA GLU A 78 -6.67 13.48 2.33
C GLU A 78 -8.06 13.46 2.98
N ALA A 79 -9.00 12.67 2.46
CA ALA A 79 -10.39 12.61 2.93
C ALA A 79 -10.63 11.60 4.08
N GLU A 80 -9.64 10.78 4.45
CA GLU A 80 -9.61 9.98 5.69
C GLU A 80 -9.70 10.88 6.93
N ILE A 81 -9.13 12.09 6.86
CA ILE A 81 -9.14 13.08 7.94
C ILE A 81 -10.57 13.47 8.34
N ASP A 82 -11.48 13.51 7.37
CA ASP A 82 -12.88 13.93 7.54
C ASP A 82 -13.87 12.76 7.67
N GLN A 83 -13.38 11.51 7.76
CA GLN A 83 -14.21 10.28 7.80
C GLN A 83 -15.28 10.21 6.69
N SER A 84 -14.96 10.79 5.53
CA SER A 84 -15.85 10.79 4.37
C SER A 84 -16.10 9.37 3.87
N GLU A 85 -17.15 9.20 3.05
CA GLU A 85 -17.40 7.92 2.36
C GLU A 85 -16.20 7.45 1.54
N LEU A 86 -15.52 8.40 0.88
CA LEU A 86 -14.30 8.15 0.12
C LEU A 86 -13.14 7.68 0.99
N GLY A 87 -12.96 8.27 2.18
CA GLY A 87 -11.96 7.83 3.14
C GLY A 87 -12.21 6.39 3.60
N ARG A 88 -13.47 6.02 3.88
CA ARG A 88 -13.81 4.65 4.29
C ARG A 88 -13.50 3.61 3.21
N MET A 89 -13.81 3.91 1.96
CA MET A 89 -13.50 3.02 0.83
C MET A 89 -11.99 2.78 0.70
N GLY A 90 -11.17 3.84 0.89
CA GLY A 90 -9.71 3.71 0.94
C GLY A 90 -9.25 2.81 2.09
N THR A 91 -9.79 3.01 3.30
CA THR A 91 -9.48 2.17 4.47
C THR A 91 -9.85 0.70 4.24
N ASP A 92 -11.01 0.41 3.65
CA ASP A 92 -11.46 -0.95 3.38
C ASP A 92 -10.50 -1.67 2.40
N LEU A 93 -10.07 -0.98 1.35
CA LEU A 93 -9.13 -1.52 0.36
C LEU A 93 -7.75 -1.83 0.95
N LEU A 94 -7.23 -0.93 1.81
CA LEU A 94 -6.00 -1.18 2.55
C LEU A 94 -6.16 -2.33 3.55
N GLY A 95 -7.36 -2.52 4.10
CA GLY A 95 -7.71 -3.65 4.94
C GLY A 95 -7.61 -4.99 4.19
N GLU A 96 -8.10 -5.06 2.96
CA GLU A 96 -8.00 -6.27 2.11
C GLU A 96 -6.54 -6.62 1.79
N LEU A 97 -5.72 -5.61 1.46
CA LEU A 97 -4.27 -5.78 1.29
C LEU A 97 -3.60 -6.29 2.56
N ALA A 98 -4.00 -5.77 3.73
CA ALA A 98 -3.47 -6.21 5.02
C ALA A 98 -3.84 -7.68 5.29
N VAL A 99 -5.05 -8.10 4.96
CA VAL A 99 -5.48 -9.51 5.08
C VAL A 99 -4.64 -10.41 4.16
N ALA A 100 -4.42 -10.00 2.90
CA ALA A 100 -3.59 -10.75 1.97
C ALA A 100 -2.14 -10.88 2.47
N LEU A 101 -1.58 -9.80 3.01
CA LEU A 101 -0.23 -9.81 3.59
C LEU A 101 -0.15 -10.66 4.86
N ALA A 102 -1.16 -10.59 5.74
CA ALA A 102 -1.25 -11.40 6.96
C ALA A 102 -1.26 -12.90 6.65
N ALA A 103 -1.88 -13.31 5.53
CA ALA A 103 -1.91 -14.70 5.08
C ALA A 103 -0.51 -15.22 4.69
N GLN A 104 0.43 -14.34 4.34
CA GLN A 104 1.81 -14.70 4.00
C GLN A 104 2.75 -14.66 5.21
N LEU A 105 2.32 -14.07 6.34
CA LEU A 105 3.11 -14.05 7.56
C LEU A 105 3.24 -15.49 8.10
N PRO A 106 4.44 -15.91 8.54
CA PRO A 106 4.65 -17.26 9.04
C PRO A 106 3.70 -17.53 10.21
N ALA A 107 2.88 -18.57 10.07
CA ALA A 107 2.01 -19.00 11.15
C ALA A 107 2.87 -19.42 12.36
N PRO A 108 2.57 -18.93 13.57
CA PRO A 108 3.25 -19.42 14.76
C PRO A 108 3.06 -20.93 14.86
N LYS A 109 4.14 -21.67 15.15
CA LYS A 109 4.12 -23.15 15.26
C LYS A 109 3.06 -23.68 16.26
N ARG A 110 2.48 -22.81 17.08
CA ARG A 110 1.26 -23.02 17.90
C ARG A 110 0.45 -21.72 17.99
N ALA A 111 -0.14 -21.26 16.90
CA ALA A 111 -0.90 -20.02 16.87
C ALA A 111 -2.06 -20.06 17.89
N LYS A 112 -1.94 -19.29 18.97
CA LYS A 112 -3.09 -18.91 19.80
C LYS A 112 -3.86 -17.82 19.06
N ALA A 113 -5.14 -17.62 19.39
CA ALA A 113 -5.95 -16.54 18.82
C ALA A 113 -5.27 -15.15 18.94
N ARG A 114 -4.49 -14.94 20.01
CA ARG A 114 -3.68 -13.74 20.21
C ARG A 114 -2.59 -13.55 19.15
N ASP A 115 -1.90 -14.63 18.77
CA ASP A 115 -0.82 -14.56 17.79
C ASP A 115 -1.35 -14.23 16.36
N ARG A 116 -2.59 -14.62 16.05
CA ARG A 116 -3.25 -14.22 14.80
C ARG A 116 -3.61 -12.73 14.79
N ILE A 117 -4.13 -12.22 15.90
CA ILE A 117 -4.41 -10.79 16.07
C ILE A 117 -3.10 -9.98 15.95
N ASP A 118 -2.00 -10.49 16.49
CA ASP A 118 -0.69 -9.85 16.36
C ASP A 118 -0.20 -9.82 14.89
N ASN A 119 -0.45 -10.88 14.11
CA ASN A 119 -0.17 -10.92 12.67
C ASN A 119 -1.06 -9.95 11.86
N ASP A 120 -2.35 -9.87 12.16
CA ASP A 120 -3.28 -8.95 11.49
C ASP A 120 -2.84 -7.49 11.71
N VAL A 121 -2.46 -7.14 12.94
CA VAL A 121 -1.94 -5.80 13.28
C VAL A 121 -0.58 -5.54 12.63
N ALA A 122 0.31 -6.52 12.60
CA ALA A 122 1.60 -6.40 11.92
C ALA A 122 1.43 -6.18 10.41
N ALA A 123 0.55 -6.94 9.77
CA ALA A 123 0.26 -6.78 8.35
C ALA A 123 -0.35 -5.42 8.05
N LEU A 124 -1.29 -4.95 8.88
CA LEU A 124 -1.85 -3.60 8.75
C LEU A 124 -0.78 -2.53 8.89
N ALA A 125 0.15 -2.67 9.84
CA ALA A 125 1.26 -1.73 10.00
C ALA A 125 2.19 -1.72 8.79
N LEU A 126 2.48 -2.87 8.19
CA LEU A 126 3.30 -2.98 6.98
C LEU A 126 2.60 -2.35 5.77
N VAL A 127 1.29 -2.61 5.58
CA VAL A 127 0.51 -1.98 4.50
C VAL A 127 0.45 -0.46 4.69
N ALA A 128 0.20 0.02 5.90
CA ALA A 128 0.22 1.45 6.20
C ALA A 128 1.59 2.08 5.90
N MET A 129 2.69 1.39 6.21
CA MET A 129 4.04 1.86 5.87
C MET A 129 4.25 1.93 4.36
N ILE A 130 3.84 0.90 3.60
CA ILE A 130 3.97 0.83 2.14
C ILE A 130 3.15 1.95 1.49
N GLU A 131 1.88 2.08 1.87
CA GLU A 131 0.96 3.13 1.38
C GLU A 131 1.57 4.51 1.63
N ARG A 132 1.97 4.77 2.88
CA ARG A 132 2.39 6.10 3.30
C ARG A 132 3.68 6.55 2.64
N PHE A 133 4.61 5.62 2.40
CA PHE A 133 5.85 5.93 1.70
C PHE A 133 5.59 6.23 0.22
N ASN A 134 4.73 5.45 -0.45
CA ASN A 134 4.31 5.73 -1.82
C ASN A 134 3.66 7.12 -1.92
N TYR A 135 2.76 7.46 -0.99
CA TYR A 135 2.18 8.80 -0.90
C TYR A 135 3.26 9.89 -0.80
N PHE A 136 4.25 9.73 0.08
CA PHE A 136 5.29 10.76 0.29
C PHE A 136 6.15 11.01 -0.94
N VAL A 137 6.52 9.94 -1.65
CA VAL A 137 7.33 10.05 -2.86
C VAL A 137 6.52 10.64 -4.01
N LEU A 138 5.30 10.14 -4.25
CA LEU A 138 4.47 10.59 -5.38
C LEU A 138 3.90 12.00 -5.19
N SER A 139 3.65 12.42 -3.94
CA SER A 139 3.27 13.80 -3.64
C SER A 139 4.45 14.78 -3.69
N GLY A 140 5.68 14.29 -3.85
CA GLY A 140 6.89 15.11 -3.83
C GLY A 140 7.25 15.68 -2.46
N GLN A 141 6.63 15.17 -1.38
CA GLN A 141 6.95 15.57 0.00
C GLN A 141 8.33 15.05 0.44
N VAL A 142 8.78 13.94 -0.15
CA VAL A 142 10.11 13.37 0.07
C VAL A 142 10.77 13.12 -1.28
N GLY A 143 12.00 13.62 -1.45
CA GLY A 143 12.84 13.31 -2.61
C GLY A 143 13.57 11.99 -2.42
N ALA A 144 12.86 10.87 -2.58
CA ALA A 144 13.47 9.55 -2.64
C ALA A 144 13.41 8.98 -4.05
N ASP A 145 14.47 8.30 -4.46
CA ASP A 145 14.48 7.51 -5.68
C ASP A 145 13.53 6.30 -5.52
N ARG A 146 12.78 5.98 -6.58
CA ARG A 146 11.77 4.91 -6.54
C ARG A 146 12.39 3.55 -6.26
N ASP A 147 13.54 3.24 -6.87
CA ASP A 147 14.19 1.95 -6.66
C ASP A 147 14.74 1.85 -5.24
N ALA A 148 15.33 2.93 -4.72
CA ALA A 148 15.76 2.97 -3.33
C ALA A 148 14.60 2.80 -2.33
N MET A 149 13.43 3.40 -2.60
CA MET A 149 12.22 3.19 -1.80
C MET A 149 11.78 1.72 -1.84
N LEU A 150 11.71 1.12 -3.03
CA LEU A 150 11.29 -0.27 -3.20
C LEU A 150 12.25 -1.26 -2.51
N ASP A 151 13.56 -1.04 -2.64
CA ASP A 151 14.56 -1.86 -1.95
C ASP A 151 14.42 -1.75 -0.43
N THR A 152 14.27 -0.53 0.09
CA THR A 152 14.09 -0.29 1.54
C THR A 152 12.82 -0.96 2.08
N LEU A 153 11.71 -0.86 1.35
CA LEU A 153 10.45 -1.49 1.74
C LEU A 153 10.57 -3.02 1.67
N ALA A 154 11.19 -3.56 0.63
CA ALA A 154 11.40 -5.01 0.49
C ALA A 154 12.25 -5.56 1.64
N ASP A 155 13.36 -4.90 1.97
CA ASP A 155 14.23 -5.27 3.08
C ASP A 155 13.48 -5.19 4.42
N SER A 156 12.80 -4.08 4.69
CA SER A 156 12.09 -3.85 5.96
C SER A 156 10.96 -4.85 6.19
N VAL A 157 10.18 -5.15 5.15
CA VAL A 157 9.11 -6.14 5.24
C VAL A 157 9.72 -7.53 5.39
N HIS A 158 10.71 -7.92 4.57
CA HIS A 158 11.34 -9.24 4.65
C HIS A 158 11.99 -9.50 6.02
N ASP A 159 12.70 -8.51 6.57
CA ASP A 159 13.27 -8.57 7.92
C ASP A 159 12.20 -8.58 9.03
N ALA A 160 11.08 -7.87 8.86
CA ALA A 160 9.98 -7.96 9.82
C ALA A 160 9.36 -9.36 9.84
N VAL A 161 9.25 -10.00 8.67
CA VAL A 161 8.66 -11.35 8.52
C VAL A 161 9.61 -12.44 9.01
N PHE A 162 10.93 -12.32 8.76
CA PHE A 162 11.90 -13.39 9.03
C PHE A 162 13.01 -13.04 10.03
N GLY A 163 13.36 -11.77 10.20
CA GLY A 163 14.46 -11.28 11.04
C GLY A 163 14.21 -11.41 12.54
N ALA A 164 12.94 -11.35 12.99
CA ALA A 164 12.59 -11.58 14.40
C ALA A 164 12.85 -13.03 14.88
N ALA A 165 13.05 -13.98 13.96
CA ALA A 165 13.40 -15.36 14.30
C ALA A 165 14.88 -15.54 14.72
N ALA A 166 15.74 -14.54 14.50
CA ALA A 166 17.18 -14.64 14.76
C ALA A 166 17.63 -14.10 16.13
N GLU A 167 16.85 -13.25 16.81
CA GLU A 167 17.33 -12.50 18.00
C GLU A 167 16.78 -12.94 19.37
N HIS A 168 16.09 -14.07 19.50
CA HIS A 168 15.79 -14.63 20.83
C HIS A 168 16.91 -15.55 21.34
N ARG A 169 18.13 -15.00 21.52
CA ARG A 169 19.10 -15.59 22.44
C ARG A 169 18.78 -15.08 23.85
N PRO A 170 18.53 -15.97 24.84
CA PRO A 170 18.30 -15.52 26.21
C PRO A 170 19.53 -14.77 26.71
N ARG A 171 19.33 -13.56 27.23
CA ARG A 171 20.35 -12.90 28.05
C ARG A 171 20.53 -13.75 29.30
N VAL A 172 21.62 -14.52 29.32
CA VAL A 172 22.11 -15.18 30.52
C VAL A 172 22.56 -14.07 31.47
N SER A 173 21.84 -13.92 32.60
CA SER A 173 22.31 -13.18 33.77
C SER A 173 23.12 -14.11 34.66
#